data_AF-A0A3D8GKK8-F1
#
_entry.id   AF-A0A3D8GKK8-F1
#
_cell.length_a   1.000
_cell.length_b   1.000
_cell.length_c   1.000
_cell.angle_alpha   90.00
_cell.angle_beta   90.00
_cell.angle_gamma   90.00
#
_symmetry.space_group_name_H-M   'P 1'
#
loop_
_entity.id
_entity.type
_entity.pdbx_description
1 polymer ?
#
loop_
_entity_poly.entity_id
_entity_poly.type
_entity_poly.pdbx_seq_one_letter_code
_entity_poly.pdbx_strand_id
1 'polypeptide(L)' 'MHCQLSRLAREIETSRREMVQLASKASLTDRNVIEASTKLDSLLNTYHLMINQK' A
#
# COMPACT_ATOMS: atom_id res chain seq x y z
N MET A 1 8.73 4.06 -19.93
CA MET A 1 8.61 3.27 -18.68
C MET A 1 7.93 4.07 -17.56
N HIS A 2 6.73 4.63 -17.78
CA HIS A 2 5.98 5.40 -16.76
C HIS A 2 4.67 4.73 -16.31
N CYS A 3 4.13 3.78 -17.08
CA CYS A 3 2.83 3.16 -16.79
C CYS A 3 2.84 2.21 -15.58
N GLN A 4 3.96 1.54 -15.29
CA GLN A 4 4.04 0.61 -14.15
C GLN A 4 4.04 1.35 -12.81
N LEU A 5 4.74 2.48 -12.72
CA LEU A 5 4.75 3.33 -11.53
C LEU A 5 3.37 3.91 -11.24
N SER A 6 2.67 4.44 -12.25
CA SER A 6 1.30 4.94 -12.06
C SER A 6 0.32 3.83 -11.63
N ARG A 7 0.52 2.60 -12.12
CA ARG A 7 -0.31 1.47 -11.71
C ARG A 7 -0.03 1.05 -10.27
N LEU A 8 1.25 1.01 -9.87
CA LEU A 8 1.64 0.76 -8.48
C LEU A 8 1.12 1.84 -7.55
N ALA A 9 1.27 3.12 -7.89
CA ALA A 9 0.78 4.24 -7.10
C ALA A 9 -0.74 4.16 -6.88
N ARG A 10 -1.49 3.75 -7.91
CA ARG A 10 -2.93 3.52 -7.79
C ARG A 10 -3.25 2.36 -6.84
N GLU A 11 -2.52 1.26 -6.90
CA GLU A 11 -2.72 0.13 -5.99
C GLU A 11 -2.31 0.45 -4.54
N ILE A 12 -1.28 1.28 -4.35
CA ILE A 12 -0.89 1.83 -3.05
C ILE A 12 -2.02 2.68 -2.48
N GLU A 13 -2.59 3.58 -3.28
CA GLU A 13 -3.67 4.46 -2.80
C GLU A 13 -4.96 3.68 -2.49
N THR A 14 -5.29 2.67 -3.29
CA THR A 14 -6.40 1.74 -3.00
C THR A 14 -6.15 0.98 -1.70
N SER A 15 -4.97 0.36 -1.55
CA SER A 15 -4.61 -0.39 -0.33
C SER A 15 -4.58 0.53 0.90
N ARG A 16 -4.15 1.78 0.76
CA ARG A 16 -4.13 2.78 1.83
C ARG A 16 -5.54 3.18 2.24
N ARG A 17 -6.47 3.37 1.30
CA ARG A 17 -7.88 3.61 1.61
C ARG A 17 -8.51 2.45 2.34
N GLU A 18 -8.26 1.22 1.89
CA GLU A 18 -8.76 0.03 2.57
C GLU A 18 -8.20 -0.09 3.98
N MET A 19 -6.90 0.10 4.17
CA MET A 19 -6.28 0.10 5.49
C MET A 19 -6.85 1.20 6.40
N VAL A 20 -7.03 2.43 5.89
CA VAL A 20 -7.63 3.54 6.65
C VAL A 20 -9.08 3.27 6.99
N GLN A 21 -9.88 2.69 6.08
CA GLN A 21 -11.25 2.31 6.37
C GLN A 21 -11.33 1.18 7.41
N LEU A 22 -10.44 0.19 7.31
CA LEU A 22 -10.34 -0.89 8.27
C LEU A 22 -9.89 -0.36 9.64
N ALA A 23 -8.87 0.48 9.70
CA ALA A 23 -8.38 1.12 10.93
C ALA A 23 -9.37 2.12 11.54
N SER A 24 -10.27 2.69 10.72
CA SER A 24 -11.35 3.54 11.20
C SER A 24 -12.53 2.74 11.76
N LYS A 25 -12.71 1.49 11.32
CA LYS A 25 -13.79 0.59 11.77
C LYS A 25 -13.34 -0.43 12.82
N ALA A 26 -12.05 -0.72 12.89
CA ALA A 26 -11.45 -1.77 13.70
C ALA A 26 -10.21 -1.24 14.42
N SER A 27 -9.84 -1.85 15.55
CA SER A 27 -8.62 -1.45 16.26
C SER A 27 -7.39 -1.70 15.38
N LEU A 28 -6.34 -0.91 15.52
CA LEU A 28 -5.09 -1.06 14.75
C LEU A 28 -4.45 -2.46 14.88
N THR A 29 -4.87 -3.24 15.87
CA THR A 29 -4.49 -4.63 16.14
C THR A 29 -5.29 -5.66 15.35
N ASP A 30 -6.30 -5.24 14.58
CA ASP A 30 -7.09 -6.15 13.76
C ASP A 30 -6.21 -6.75 12.67
N ARG A 31 -6.30 -8.07 12.53
CA ARG A 31 -5.51 -8.85 11.58
C ARG A 31 -5.67 -8.31 10.15
N ASN A 32 -6.86 -7.85 9.81
CA ASN A 32 -7.17 -7.21 8.53
C ASN A 32 -6.42 -5.89 8.32
N VAL A 33 -6.28 -5.07 9.37
CA VAL A 33 -5.50 -3.82 9.30
C VAL A 33 -4.02 -4.14 9.14
N ILE A 34 -3.50 -5.13 9.87
CA ILE A 34 -2.10 -5.56 9.79
C ILE A 34 -1.81 -6.12 8.39
N GLU A 35 -2.63 -7.02 7.86
CA GLU A 35 -2.47 -7.57 6.51
C GLU A 35 -2.54 -6.49 5.44
N ALA A 36 -3.50 -5.55 5.55
CA ALA A 36 -3.59 -4.41 4.64
C ALA A 36 -2.35 -3.50 4.73
N SER A 37 -1.82 -3.29 5.94
CA SER A 37 -0.61 -2.51 6.18
C SER A 37 0.63 -3.16 5.59
N THR A 38 0.82 -4.47 5.82
CA THR A 38 1.94 -5.25 5.25
C THR A 38 1.89 -5.26 3.72
N LYS A 39 0.69 -5.36 3.14
CA LYS A 39 0.50 -5.32 1.69
C LYS A 39 0.82 -3.93 1.12
N LEU A 40 0.38 -2.87 1.79
CA LEU A 40 0.71 -1.49 1.43
C LEU A 40 2.21 -1.23 1.50
N ASP A 41 2.87 -1.70 2.57
CA ASP A 41 4.31 -1.57 2.78
C ASP A 41 5.10 -2.28 1.68
N SER A 42 4.70 -3.49 1.30
CA SER A 42 5.33 -4.23 0.19
C SER A 42 5.19 -3.51 -1.16
N LEU A 43 4.02 -2.92 -1.43
CA LEU A 43 3.78 -2.13 -2.64
C LEU A 43 4.62 -0.85 -2.64
N LEU A 44 4.68 -0.14 -1.51
CA LEU A 44 5.53 1.04 -1.32
C LEU A 44 7.00 0.70 -1.51
N ASN A 45 7.48 -0.40 -0.93
CA ASN A 45 8.86 -0.83 -1.06
C ASN A 45 9.22 -1.19 -2.51
N THR A 46 8.31 -1.86 -3.23
CA THR A 46 8.46 -2.15 -4.66
C THR A 46 8.50 -0.87 -5.50
N TYR A 47 7.61 0.09 -5.21
CA TYR A 47 7.60 1.40 -5.87
C TYR A 47 8.89 2.16 -5.59
N HIS A 48 9.35 2.16 -4.34
CA HIS A 48 10.56 2.84 -3.92
C HIS A 48 11.79 2.21 -4.58
N LEU A 49 11.87 0.88 -4.63
CA LEU A 49 12.93 0.16 -5.35
C LEU A 49 12.95 0.52 -6.84
N MET A 50 11.79 0.57 -7.50
CA MET A 50 11.69 0.95 -8.92
C MET A 50 12.11 2.40 -9.18
N ILE A 51 11.90 3.31 -8.24
CA ILE A 51 12.29 4.73 -8.38
C ILE A 51 13.76 4.94 -8.01
N ASN A 52 14.25 4.22 -7.00
CA ASN A 52 15.60 4.38 -6.45
C ASN A 52 16.68 3.64 -7.27
N GLN A 53 16.30 2.70 -8.14
CA GLN A 53 17.19 2.04 -9.11
C GLN A 53 17.52 2.91 -10.36
N LYS A 54 17.48 4.24 -10.23
CA LYS A 54 17.79 5.20 -11.30
C LYS A 54 19.09 5.94 -10.99
#